data_AF-A0AAW3T2K3-F1
#
_entry.id   AF-A0AAW3T2K3-F1
#
_cell.length_a   1.000
_cell.length_b   1.000
_cell.length_c   1.000
_cell.angle_alpha   90.00
_cell.angle_beta   90.00
_cell.angle_gamma   90.00
#
_symmetry.space_group_name_H-M   'P 1'
#
loop_
_entity.id
_entity.type
_entity.pdbx_description
1 polymer ?
#
loop_
_entity_poly.entity_id
_entity_poly.type
_entity_poly.pdbx_seq_one_letter_code
_entity_poly.pdbx_strand_id
1 'polypeptide(L)'
;HVEGWFTDDTAARFEAYGWHVVRGVDGHDADAIKRAIGEAQLVTDKPSLLMCKTVIGFGSPNKAGTHDSHGAPLGDAEVAASREQLGWTHAPFEIPADIYAAWDAKPAGQRKEAAWNEAFAAYASAYPELAAEFTRRTGGELPASWQADAQKFIDDLQANPAKIASRKASQNALEAYGKLLPEFLGGSADLAPSNLTIWSGSVSLDKDHAGNYIHYGVREFGMTAIANGIALHGGFVPYTATFLMFVEYARNAVRMAALMKIRSIYVYTHDSIGLGEDGPTHQPVEQLASLRVT
;
A
#
# COMPACT_ATOMS: atom_id res chain seq x y z
N HIS A 1 16.87 -22.52 -8.49
CA HIS A 1 16.86 -23.44 -7.34
C HIS A 1 16.83 -22.63 -6.06
N VAL A 2 16.04 -23.00 -5.06
CA VAL A 2 15.97 -22.34 -3.74
C VAL A 2 16.32 -23.30 -2.59
N GLU A 3 16.77 -24.50 -2.93
CA GLU A 3 17.15 -25.54 -1.96
C GLU A 3 18.25 -25.03 -1.03
N GLY A 4 18.03 -25.15 0.28
CA GLY A 4 19.02 -24.86 1.32
C GLY A 4 18.91 -23.48 1.98
N TRP A 5 18.33 -22.47 1.33
CA TRP A 5 18.23 -21.12 1.92
C TRP A 5 16.80 -20.61 2.14
N PHE A 6 15.78 -21.26 1.56
CA PHE A 6 14.38 -20.99 1.87
C PHE A 6 13.59 -22.29 1.89
N THR A 7 13.29 -22.78 3.11
CA THR A 7 12.65 -24.08 3.36
C THR A 7 11.40 -23.95 4.25
N ASP A 8 10.85 -22.75 4.37
CA ASP A 8 9.62 -22.48 5.12
C ASP A 8 8.48 -23.34 4.60
N ASP A 9 7.68 -23.89 5.53
CA ASP A 9 6.29 -24.17 5.22
C ASP A 9 5.55 -22.84 5.12
N THR A 10 5.58 -22.27 3.92
CA THR A 10 4.91 -21.00 3.63
C THR A 10 3.41 -21.10 3.86
N ALA A 11 2.81 -22.26 3.61
CA ALA A 11 1.38 -22.45 3.79
C ALA A 11 1.01 -22.35 5.28
N ALA A 12 1.70 -23.11 6.13
CA ALA A 12 1.50 -23.09 7.58
C ALA A 12 1.80 -21.71 8.19
N ARG A 13 2.81 -21.01 7.67
CA ARG A 13 3.11 -19.63 8.10
C ARG A 13 1.94 -18.68 7.87
N PHE A 14 1.30 -18.74 6.70
CA PHE A 14 0.16 -17.88 6.38
C PHE A 14 -1.12 -18.29 7.13
N GLU A 15 -1.33 -19.58 7.36
CA GLU A 15 -2.40 -20.05 8.24
C GLU A 15 -2.23 -19.55 9.68
N ALA A 16 -1.00 -19.49 10.18
CA ALA A 16 -0.72 -18.91 11.49
C ALA A 16 -1.04 -17.41 11.57
N TYR A 17 -1.06 -16.70 10.43
CA TYR A 17 -1.56 -15.32 10.34
C TYR A 17 -3.09 -15.23 10.21
N GLY A 18 -3.80 -16.36 10.19
CA GLY A 18 -5.25 -16.43 10.02
C GLY A 18 -5.72 -16.36 8.56
N TRP A 19 -4.84 -16.56 7.57
CA TRP A 19 -5.21 -16.53 6.15
C TRP A 19 -5.89 -17.84 5.73
N HIS A 20 -6.74 -17.74 4.71
CA HIS A 20 -7.17 -18.88 3.92
C HIS A 20 -6.07 -19.26 2.92
N VAL A 21 -5.70 -20.54 2.83
CA VAL A 21 -4.59 -21.00 1.98
C VAL A 21 -5.04 -22.14 1.08
N VAL A 22 -4.99 -21.92 -0.24
CA VAL A 22 -5.22 -22.98 -1.23
C VAL A 22 -3.87 -23.54 -1.67
N ARG A 23 -3.60 -24.79 -1.30
CA ARG A 23 -2.34 -25.47 -1.59
C ARG A 23 -2.38 -26.21 -2.92
N GLY A 24 -1.21 -26.40 -3.52
CA GLY A 24 -1.02 -27.35 -4.62
C GLY A 24 -1.77 -26.98 -5.90
N VAL A 25 -2.01 -25.69 -6.14
CA VAL A 25 -2.61 -25.22 -7.39
C VAL A 25 -1.58 -25.41 -8.50
N ASP A 26 -1.90 -26.18 -9.54
CA ASP A 26 -1.06 -26.22 -10.73
C ASP A 26 -1.17 -24.88 -11.47
N GLY A 27 -0.06 -24.14 -11.50
CA GLY A 27 0.01 -22.82 -12.12
C GLY A 27 -0.01 -22.84 -13.64
N HIS A 28 -0.04 -24.03 -14.27
CA HIS A 28 -0.17 -24.21 -15.71
C HIS A 28 -1.51 -24.85 -16.13
N ASP A 29 -2.42 -25.10 -15.18
CA ASP A 29 -3.79 -25.55 -15.43
C ASP A 29 -4.78 -24.40 -15.16
N ALA A 30 -5.37 -23.87 -16.24
CA ALA A 30 -6.33 -22.77 -16.16
C ALA A 30 -7.57 -23.10 -15.32
N ASP A 31 -8.05 -24.34 -15.35
CA ASP A 31 -9.22 -24.75 -14.57
C ASP A 31 -8.88 -24.90 -13.09
N ALA A 32 -7.66 -25.36 -12.75
CA ALA A 32 -7.17 -25.39 -11.37
C ALA A 32 -7.09 -23.98 -10.78
N ILE A 33 -6.50 -23.03 -11.52
CA ILE A 33 -6.40 -21.62 -11.10
C ILE A 33 -7.79 -21.01 -10.93
N LYS A 34 -8.70 -21.24 -11.89
CA LYS A 34 -10.07 -20.72 -11.82
C LYS A 34 -10.83 -21.23 -10.60
N ARG A 35 -10.72 -22.53 -10.29
CA ARG A 35 -11.32 -23.13 -9.08
C ARG A 35 -10.76 -22.48 -7.81
N ALA A 36 -9.44 -22.30 -7.73
CA ALA A 36 -8.77 -21.71 -6.57
C ALA A 36 -9.18 -20.23 -6.35
N ILE A 37 -9.30 -19.44 -7.42
CA ILE A 37 -9.80 -18.06 -7.34
C ILE A 37 -11.27 -18.06 -6.87
N GLY A 38 -12.10 -18.94 -7.43
CA GLY A 38 -13.51 -19.05 -7.03
C GLY A 38 -13.68 -19.41 -5.56
N GLU A 39 -12.89 -20.36 -5.05
CA GLU A 39 -12.87 -20.73 -3.63
C GLU A 39 -12.45 -19.54 -2.74
N ALA A 40 -11.39 -18.83 -3.11
CA ALA A 40 -10.93 -17.65 -2.36
C ALA A 40 -11.98 -16.53 -2.30
N GLN A 41 -12.74 -16.31 -3.37
CA GLN A 41 -13.79 -15.28 -3.41
C GLN A 41 -15.00 -15.61 -2.52
N LEU A 42 -15.20 -16.88 -2.15
CA LEU A 42 -16.25 -17.29 -1.21
C LEU A 42 -15.85 -17.06 0.25
N VAL A 43 -14.56 -16.86 0.53
CA VAL A 43 -14.05 -16.56 1.87
C VAL A 43 -14.03 -15.04 2.06
N THR A 44 -14.98 -14.53 2.87
CA THR A 44 -15.19 -13.08 3.05
C THR A 44 -14.65 -12.53 4.36
N ASP A 45 -14.16 -13.38 5.26
CA ASP A 45 -13.66 -13.03 6.59
C ASP A 45 -12.14 -13.14 6.73
N LYS A 46 -11.44 -13.57 5.66
CA LYS A 46 -9.98 -13.77 5.65
C LYS A 46 -9.37 -13.36 4.32
N PRO A 47 -8.14 -12.82 4.33
CA PRO A 47 -7.33 -12.77 3.11
C PRO A 47 -6.97 -14.19 2.64
N SER A 48 -6.73 -14.35 1.33
CA SER A 48 -6.41 -15.64 0.72
C SER A 48 -5.02 -15.66 0.08
N LEU A 49 -4.27 -16.75 0.27
CA LEU A 49 -3.05 -17.08 -0.45
C LEU A 49 -3.29 -18.30 -1.36
N LEU A 50 -3.10 -18.13 -2.66
CA LEU A 50 -3.14 -19.23 -3.63
C LEU A 50 -1.72 -19.67 -3.95
N MET A 51 -1.36 -20.91 -3.56
CA MET A 51 -0.03 -21.45 -3.81
C MET A 51 0.05 -22.12 -5.17
N CYS A 52 0.26 -21.31 -6.20
CA CYS A 52 0.44 -21.76 -7.58
C CYS A 52 1.86 -22.29 -7.80
N LYS A 53 1.99 -23.59 -8.06
CA LYS A 53 3.25 -24.19 -8.45
C LYS A 53 3.49 -23.98 -9.94
N THR A 54 4.57 -23.28 -10.27
CA THR A 54 4.95 -22.95 -11.64
C THR A 54 6.35 -23.45 -11.95
N VAL A 55 6.72 -23.35 -13.24
CA VAL A 55 8.09 -23.57 -13.73
C VAL A 55 8.55 -22.23 -14.28
N ILE A 56 9.56 -21.62 -13.64
CA ILE A 56 10.15 -20.37 -14.15
C ILE A 56 10.69 -20.61 -15.56
N GLY A 57 10.44 -19.68 -16.49
CA GLY A 57 10.83 -19.84 -17.88
C GLY A 57 10.10 -20.98 -18.62
N PHE A 58 8.91 -21.38 -18.19
CA PHE A 58 8.10 -22.41 -18.87
C PHE A 58 8.05 -22.19 -20.40
N GLY A 59 8.27 -23.27 -21.15
CA GLY A 59 8.38 -23.24 -22.61
C GLY A 59 9.82 -23.23 -23.12
N SER A 60 10.81 -22.77 -22.34
CA SER A 60 12.23 -22.84 -22.72
C SER A 60 12.79 -24.24 -22.49
N PRO A 61 13.20 -24.98 -23.54
CA PRO A 61 13.67 -26.36 -23.37
C PRO A 61 14.94 -26.48 -22.50
N ASN A 62 15.84 -25.49 -22.57
CA ASN A 62 17.14 -25.58 -21.90
C ASN A 62 17.23 -24.74 -20.62
N LYS A 63 16.33 -23.77 -20.40
CA LYS A 63 16.39 -22.86 -19.25
C LYS A 63 15.14 -22.90 -18.36
N ALA A 64 14.08 -23.63 -18.73
CA ALA A 64 12.94 -23.81 -17.83
C ALA A 64 13.35 -24.48 -16.53
N GLY A 65 12.88 -23.94 -15.40
CA GLY A 65 13.18 -24.44 -14.06
C GLY A 65 14.54 -24.02 -13.50
N THR A 66 15.35 -23.29 -14.26
CA THR A 66 16.70 -22.84 -13.83
C THR A 66 16.71 -21.35 -13.48
N HIS A 67 17.72 -20.92 -12.70
CA HIS A 67 17.89 -19.50 -12.36
C HIS A 67 18.32 -18.65 -13.57
N ASP A 68 18.84 -19.27 -14.64
CA ASP A 68 19.31 -18.55 -15.83
C ASP A 68 18.16 -17.89 -16.62
N SER A 69 16.92 -18.32 -16.37
CA SER A 69 15.71 -17.69 -16.92
C SER A 69 15.22 -16.47 -16.13
N HIS A 70 15.87 -16.11 -15.01
CA HIS A 70 15.35 -15.09 -14.09
C HIS A 70 15.54 -13.64 -14.56
N GLY A 71 16.76 -13.27 -14.94
CA GLY A 71 17.15 -11.85 -15.08
C GLY A 71 17.99 -11.53 -16.31
N ALA A 72 18.12 -12.47 -17.24
CA ALA A 72 18.89 -12.29 -18.47
C ALA A 72 18.04 -12.69 -19.69
N PRO A 73 18.27 -12.07 -20.86
CA PRO A 73 17.66 -12.53 -22.11
C PRO A 73 17.95 -14.01 -22.37
N LEU A 74 16.97 -14.75 -22.92
CA LEU A 74 17.14 -16.16 -23.24
C LEU A 74 18.19 -16.39 -24.34
N GLY A 75 18.28 -15.48 -25.30
CA GLY A 75 19.10 -15.56 -26.50
C GLY A 75 18.34 -16.16 -27.69
N ASP A 76 18.70 -15.76 -28.92
CA ASP A 76 17.89 -16.03 -30.12
C ASP A 76 17.62 -17.51 -30.39
N ALA A 77 18.63 -18.37 -30.21
CA ALA A 77 18.48 -19.81 -30.38
C ALA A 77 17.48 -20.42 -29.37
N GLU A 78 17.56 -19.99 -28.12
CA GLU A 78 16.65 -20.47 -27.07
C GLU A 78 15.23 -19.93 -27.26
N VAL A 79 15.10 -18.70 -27.74
CA VAL A 79 13.82 -18.08 -28.10
C VAL A 79 13.16 -18.83 -29.25
N ALA A 80 13.91 -19.26 -30.26
CA ALA A 80 13.41 -20.07 -31.37
C ALA A 80 12.95 -21.46 -30.88
N ALA A 81 13.75 -22.13 -30.06
CA ALA A 81 13.38 -23.43 -29.46
C ALA A 81 12.15 -23.32 -28.54
N SER A 82 12.02 -22.21 -27.80
CA SER A 82 10.85 -21.96 -26.94
C SER A 82 9.57 -21.79 -27.74
N ARG A 83 9.64 -21.10 -28.90
CA ARG A 83 8.51 -20.96 -29.82
C ARG A 83 8.06 -22.32 -30.35
N GLU A 84 9.01 -23.17 -30.76
CA GLU A 84 8.71 -24.54 -31.21
C GLU A 84 8.03 -25.35 -30.12
N GLN A 85 8.58 -25.35 -28.90
CA GLN A 85 8.02 -26.06 -27.74
C GLN A 85 6.60 -25.61 -27.36
N LEU A 86 6.32 -24.30 -27.48
CA LEU A 86 5.01 -23.71 -27.18
C LEU A 86 4.02 -23.78 -28.37
N GLY A 87 4.46 -24.23 -29.55
CA GLY A 87 3.68 -24.17 -30.78
C GLY A 87 3.37 -22.74 -31.23
N TRP A 88 4.17 -21.75 -30.83
CA TRP A 88 3.97 -20.34 -31.17
C TRP A 88 4.69 -19.98 -32.48
N THR A 89 3.92 -19.86 -33.57
CA THR A 89 4.47 -19.66 -34.93
C THR A 89 4.62 -18.20 -35.36
N HIS A 90 4.11 -17.24 -34.58
CA HIS A 90 4.13 -15.82 -34.96
C HIS A 90 5.48 -15.14 -34.67
N ALA A 91 5.80 -14.13 -35.48
CA ALA A 91 7.04 -13.37 -35.40
C ALA A 91 7.14 -12.57 -34.08
N PRO A 92 8.33 -12.05 -33.72
CA PRO A 92 8.46 -11.13 -32.58
C PRO A 92 7.51 -9.94 -32.70
N PHE A 93 6.73 -9.69 -31.63
CA PHE A 93 5.74 -8.61 -31.53
C PHE A 93 4.56 -8.71 -32.51
N GLU A 94 4.37 -9.85 -33.18
CA GLU A 94 3.18 -10.15 -33.96
C GLU A 94 2.15 -10.88 -33.08
N ILE A 95 0.97 -10.29 -32.93
CA ILE A 95 -0.15 -10.89 -32.19
C ILE A 95 -1.35 -11.01 -33.14
N PRO A 96 -1.86 -12.23 -33.38
CA PRO A 96 -3.03 -12.49 -34.21
C PRO A 96 -4.30 -11.76 -33.77
N ALA A 97 -5.18 -11.48 -34.73
CA ALA A 97 -6.41 -10.73 -34.50
C ALA A 97 -7.41 -11.48 -33.58
N ASP A 98 -7.48 -12.80 -33.68
CA ASP A 98 -8.32 -13.65 -32.82
C ASP A 98 -7.83 -13.65 -31.36
N ILE A 99 -6.51 -13.69 -31.15
CA ILE A 99 -5.92 -13.52 -29.81
C ILE A 99 -6.25 -12.12 -29.27
N TYR A 100 -6.07 -11.05 -30.05
CA TYR A 100 -6.48 -9.72 -29.62
C TYR A 100 -7.97 -9.64 -29.26
N ALA A 101 -8.83 -10.23 -30.09
CA ALA A 101 -10.28 -10.24 -29.86
C ALA A 101 -10.66 -10.99 -28.58
N ALA A 102 -9.98 -12.11 -28.27
CA ALA A 102 -10.21 -12.87 -27.04
C ALA A 102 -9.73 -12.13 -25.78
N TRP A 103 -8.70 -11.29 -25.90
CA TRP A 103 -8.13 -10.50 -24.79
C TRP A 103 -8.75 -9.11 -24.63
N ASP A 104 -9.56 -8.65 -25.59
CA ASP A 104 -10.10 -7.29 -25.56
C ASP A 104 -11.10 -7.08 -24.40
N ALA A 105 -10.61 -6.45 -23.34
CA ALA A 105 -11.41 -6.09 -22.18
C ALA A 105 -12.14 -4.75 -22.32
N LYS A 106 -11.91 -3.96 -23.39
CA LYS A 106 -12.51 -2.61 -23.54
C LYS A 106 -14.04 -2.63 -23.46
N PRO A 107 -14.77 -3.51 -24.19
CA PRO A 107 -16.22 -3.53 -24.12
C PRO A 107 -16.74 -3.98 -22.75
N ALA A 108 -16.06 -4.94 -22.11
CA ALA A 108 -16.45 -5.42 -20.78
C ALA A 108 -16.18 -4.38 -19.68
N GLY A 109 -15.04 -3.68 -19.76
CA GLY A 109 -14.68 -2.58 -18.87
C GLY A 109 -15.68 -1.43 -18.97
N GLN A 110 -15.97 -0.98 -20.20
CA GLN A 110 -16.95 0.09 -20.45
C GLN A 110 -18.33 -0.24 -19.84
N ARG A 111 -18.81 -1.49 -19.98
CA ARG A 111 -20.08 -1.90 -19.39
C ARG A 111 -20.07 -1.86 -17.86
N LYS A 112 -18.99 -2.36 -17.24
CA LYS A 112 -18.85 -2.35 -15.77
C LYS A 112 -18.76 -0.93 -15.21
N GLU A 113 -17.98 -0.08 -15.87
CA GLU A 113 -17.83 1.33 -15.49
C GLU A 113 -19.13 2.12 -15.71
N ALA A 114 -19.84 1.91 -16.81
CA ALA A 114 -21.14 2.53 -17.04
C ALA A 114 -22.16 2.14 -15.95
N ALA A 115 -22.22 0.85 -15.59
CA ALA A 115 -23.08 0.39 -14.49
C ALA A 115 -22.69 1.02 -13.14
N TRP A 116 -21.38 1.18 -12.88
CA TRP A 116 -20.91 1.87 -11.67
C TRP A 116 -21.27 3.36 -11.70
N ASN A 117 -21.15 4.04 -12.83
CA ASN A 117 -21.52 5.45 -12.98
C ASN A 117 -23.02 5.67 -12.77
N GLU A 118 -23.88 4.78 -13.26
CA GLU A 118 -25.32 4.80 -12.98
C GLU A 118 -25.61 4.62 -11.48
N ALA A 119 -24.94 3.66 -10.84
CA ALA A 119 -25.06 3.45 -9.39
C ALA A 119 -24.56 4.66 -8.58
N PHE A 120 -23.46 5.28 -8.99
CA PHE A 120 -22.91 6.47 -8.35
C PHE A 120 -23.81 7.70 -8.55
N ALA A 121 -24.45 7.85 -9.72
CA ALA A 121 -25.43 8.91 -9.94
C ALA A 121 -26.67 8.75 -9.05
N ALA A 122 -27.16 7.52 -8.87
CA ALA A 122 -28.24 7.22 -7.93
C ALA A 122 -27.82 7.52 -6.48
N TYR A 123 -26.59 7.14 -6.10
CA TYR A 123 -26.00 7.46 -4.80
C TYR A 123 -25.91 8.98 -4.57
N ALA A 124 -25.44 9.75 -5.57
CA ALA A 124 -25.32 11.20 -5.49
C ALA A 124 -26.68 11.90 -5.36
N SER A 125 -27.72 11.38 -6.00
CA SER A 125 -29.08 11.90 -5.82
C SER A 125 -29.63 11.63 -4.42
N ALA A 126 -29.30 10.50 -3.81
CA ALA A 126 -29.76 10.12 -2.47
C ALA A 126 -28.93 10.76 -1.35
N TYR A 127 -27.63 10.97 -1.59
CA TYR A 127 -26.64 11.42 -0.60
C TYR A 127 -25.73 12.50 -1.21
N PRO A 128 -26.26 13.70 -1.54
CA PRO A 128 -25.52 14.71 -2.29
C PRO A 128 -24.24 15.18 -1.60
N GLU A 129 -24.27 15.36 -0.27
CA GLU A 129 -23.09 15.78 0.50
C GLU A 129 -22.00 14.69 0.53
N LEU A 130 -22.39 13.43 0.74
CA LEU A 130 -21.43 12.32 0.77
C LEU A 130 -20.83 12.03 -0.60
N ALA A 131 -21.60 12.18 -1.68
CA ALA A 131 -21.09 12.02 -3.04
C ALA A 131 -20.13 13.14 -3.44
N ALA A 132 -20.39 14.37 -3.00
CA ALA A 132 -19.45 15.49 -3.15
C ALA A 132 -18.14 15.20 -2.39
N GLU A 133 -18.23 14.73 -1.14
CA GLU A 133 -17.05 14.36 -0.36
C GLU A 133 -16.28 13.18 -0.95
N PHE A 134 -16.97 12.14 -1.43
CA PHE A 134 -16.32 11.03 -2.13
C PHE A 134 -15.55 11.52 -3.34
N THR A 135 -16.20 12.31 -4.22
CA THR A 135 -15.58 12.88 -5.43
C THR A 135 -14.36 13.71 -5.09
N ARG A 136 -14.48 14.63 -4.11
CA ARG A 136 -13.38 15.50 -3.66
C ARG A 136 -12.18 14.68 -3.18
N ARG A 137 -12.43 13.69 -2.31
CA ARG A 137 -11.40 12.84 -1.72
C ARG A 137 -10.70 11.97 -2.74
N THR A 138 -11.45 11.34 -3.66
CA THR A 138 -10.87 10.53 -4.73
C THR A 138 -10.15 11.37 -5.77
N GLY A 139 -10.55 12.64 -5.96
CA GLY A 139 -9.82 13.63 -6.74
C GLY A 139 -8.54 14.15 -6.08
N GLY A 140 -8.32 13.86 -4.79
CA GLY A 140 -7.15 14.30 -4.03
C GLY A 140 -7.19 15.77 -3.59
N GLU A 141 -8.34 16.44 -3.79
CA GLU A 141 -8.56 17.85 -3.46
C GLU A 141 -8.74 18.04 -1.95
N LEU A 142 -8.25 19.15 -1.41
CA LEU A 142 -8.52 19.56 -0.02
C LEU A 142 -9.85 20.32 0.06
N PRO A 143 -10.48 20.42 1.25
CA PRO A 143 -11.65 21.25 1.44
C PRO A 143 -11.41 22.70 0.99
N ALA A 144 -12.41 23.36 0.41
CA ALA A 144 -12.25 24.72 -0.10
C ALA A 144 -11.85 25.73 0.99
N SER A 145 -12.24 25.50 2.25
CA SER A 145 -11.89 26.35 3.39
C SER A 145 -10.49 26.08 3.95
N TRP A 146 -9.81 25.02 3.51
CA TRP A 146 -8.56 24.52 4.09
C TRP A 146 -7.52 25.62 4.33
N GLN A 147 -7.23 26.43 3.31
CA GLN A 147 -6.20 27.46 3.39
C GLN A 147 -6.52 28.51 4.46
N ALA A 148 -7.78 28.93 4.55
CA ALA A 148 -8.22 29.95 5.50
C ALA A 148 -8.23 29.40 6.94
N ASP A 149 -8.76 28.19 7.13
CA ASP A 149 -8.85 27.54 8.44
C ASP A 149 -7.46 27.20 8.99
N ALA A 150 -6.55 26.70 8.14
CA ALA A 150 -5.18 26.40 8.51
C ALA A 150 -4.39 27.68 8.88
N GLN A 151 -4.54 28.76 8.09
CA GLN A 151 -3.88 30.02 8.39
C GLN A 151 -4.37 30.62 9.70
N LYS A 152 -5.69 30.60 9.94
CA LYS A 152 -6.27 31.07 11.20
C LYS A 152 -5.70 30.31 12.41
N PHE A 153 -5.58 28.98 12.31
CA PHE A 153 -4.97 28.18 13.36
C PHE A 153 -3.50 28.57 13.62
N ILE A 154 -2.73 28.82 12.56
CA ILE A 154 -1.33 29.26 12.68
C ILE A 154 -1.23 30.65 13.33
N ASP A 155 -2.07 31.59 12.92
CA ASP A 155 -2.11 32.94 13.48
C ASP A 155 -2.48 32.92 14.97
N ASP A 156 -3.44 32.07 15.35
CA ASP A 156 -3.83 31.88 16.75
C ASP A 156 -2.69 31.32 17.60
N LEU A 157 -1.88 30.39 17.07
CA LEU A 157 -0.68 29.89 17.77
C LEU A 157 0.38 30.99 17.95
N GLN A 158 0.57 31.84 16.94
CA GLN A 158 1.52 32.95 17.00
C GLN A 158 1.09 34.03 18.00
N ALA A 159 -0.22 34.29 18.10
CA ALA A 159 -0.80 35.23 19.06
C ALA A 159 -0.80 34.69 20.51
N ASN A 160 -0.75 33.36 20.70
CA ASN A 160 -0.82 32.69 22.00
C ASN A 160 0.37 31.75 22.23
N PRO A 161 1.57 32.28 22.52
CA PRO A 161 2.77 31.47 22.66
C PRO A 161 2.66 30.41 23.77
N ALA A 162 3.07 29.18 23.46
CA ALA A 162 3.11 28.08 24.41
C ALA A 162 4.46 27.35 24.34
N LYS A 163 5.07 27.10 25.51
CA LYS A 163 6.30 26.30 25.61
C LYS A 163 5.95 24.82 25.70
N ILE A 164 5.78 24.18 24.55
CA ILE A 164 5.47 22.75 24.43
C ILE A 164 6.47 22.06 23.50
N ALA A 165 6.63 20.74 23.64
CA ALA A 165 7.40 19.96 22.68
C ALA A 165 6.72 19.94 21.31
N SER A 166 7.50 19.90 20.22
CA SER A 166 6.97 19.85 18.85
C SER A 166 6.06 18.64 18.60
N ARG A 167 6.31 17.48 19.22
CA ARG A 167 5.40 16.33 19.20
C ARG A 167 4.00 16.66 19.74
N LYS A 168 3.92 17.49 20.79
CA LYS A 168 2.64 17.94 21.35
C LYS A 168 1.99 18.99 20.45
N ALA A 169 2.79 19.87 19.84
CA ALA A 169 2.30 20.79 18.82
C ALA A 169 1.75 20.04 17.58
N SER A 170 2.40 18.95 17.16
CA SER A 170 1.92 18.07 16.09
C SER A 170 0.58 17.42 16.44
N GLN A 171 0.41 16.93 17.68
CA GLN A 171 -0.91 16.45 18.16
C GLN A 171 -1.97 17.55 18.14
N ASN A 172 -1.62 18.78 18.54
CA ASN A 172 -2.57 19.91 18.51
C ASN A 172 -2.98 20.25 17.07
N ALA A 173 -2.05 20.18 16.11
CA ALA A 173 -2.35 20.35 14.70
C ALA A 173 -3.24 19.20 14.17
N LEU A 174 -2.99 17.95 14.59
CA LEU A 174 -3.84 16.82 14.24
C LEU A 174 -5.25 16.96 14.82
N GLU A 175 -5.39 17.47 16.05
CA GLU A 175 -6.68 17.78 16.67
C GLU A 175 -7.47 18.88 15.92
N ALA A 176 -6.76 19.89 15.40
CA ALA A 176 -7.38 20.95 14.61
C ALA A 176 -7.77 20.45 13.22
N TYR A 177 -6.84 19.82 12.50
CA TYR A 177 -7.02 19.42 11.11
C TYR A 177 -7.84 18.13 10.95
N GLY A 178 -7.85 17.23 11.94
CA GLY A 178 -8.70 16.04 11.92
C GLY A 178 -10.19 16.35 11.85
N LYS A 179 -10.61 17.53 12.33
CA LYS A 179 -11.99 18.02 12.22
C LYS A 179 -12.34 18.55 10.82
N LEU A 180 -11.32 18.87 10.01
CA LEU A 180 -11.47 19.44 8.67
C LEU A 180 -11.22 18.40 7.57
N LEU A 181 -10.41 17.38 7.85
CA LEU A 181 -9.92 16.39 6.90
C LEU A 181 -10.47 14.99 7.21
N PRO A 182 -11.73 14.68 6.82
CA PRO A 182 -12.29 13.33 6.96
C PRO A 182 -11.52 12.26 6.18
N GLU A 183 -10.67 12.66 5.23
CA GLU A 183 -9.77 11.78 4.49
C GLU A 183 -8.53 11.32 5.28
N PHE A 184 -8.29 11.82 6.50
CA PHE A 184 -7.17 11.31 7.29
C PHE A 184 -7.37 9.83 7.61
N LEU A 185 -6.35 9.03 7.30
CA LEU A 185 -6.25 7.64 7.73
C LEU A 185 -4.83 7.41 8.22
N GLY A 186 -4.62 7.52 9.53
CA GLY A 186 -3.27 7.47 10.06
C GLY A 186 -3.07 6.50 11.20
N GLY A 187 -1.86 6.48 11.73
CA GLY A 187 -1.52 5.54 12.78
C GLY A 187 -0.08 5.65 13.23
N SER A 188 0.29 4.79 14.17
CA SER A 188 1.65 4.69 14.70
C SER A 188 2.07 3.23 14.81
N ALA A 189 3.38 3.00 14.65
CA ALA A 189 4.00 1.71 14.90
C ALA A 189 4.16 1.46 16.41
N ASP A 190 3.04 1.17 17.09
CA ASP A 190 2.95 0.89 18.54
C ASP A 190 3.38 2.04 19.48
N LEU A 191 3.63 3.23 18.93
CA LEU A 191 4.15 4.38 19.65
C LEU A 191 3.14 5.52 19.76
N ALA A 192 1.83 5.24 19.61
CA ALA A 192 0.77 6.24 19.65
C ALA A 192 0.83 7.21 20.86
N PRO A 193 1.00 6.75 22.12
CA PRO A 193 1.11 7.65 23.27
C PRO A 193 2.42 8.45 23.31
N SER A 194 3.48 7.99 22.62
CA SER A 194 4.79 8.64 22.60
C SER A 194 4.94 9.63 21.44
N ASN A 195 4.43 9.25 20.25
CA ASN A 195 4.39 10.09 19.06
C ASN A 195 3.26 11.12 19.12
N LEU A 196 2.22 10.86 19.94
CA LEU A 196 1.03 11.69 20.12
C LEU A 196 0.17 11.81 18.85
N THR A 197 -0.13 10.67 18.23
CA THR A 197 -0.90 10.62 16.97
C THR A 197 -2.39 10.35 17.14
N ILE A 198 -2.90 10.27 18.37
CA ILE A 198 -4.33 10.15 18.65
C ILE A 198 -4.88 11.53 18.97
N TRP A 199 -5.98 11.90 18.31
CA TRP A 199 -6.77 13.10 18.55
C TRP A 199 -8.21 12.72 18.97
N SER A 200 -9.02 13.69 19.39
CA SER A 200 -10.33 13.44 20.01
C SER A 200 -11.32 12.65 19.13
N GLY A 201 -11.21 12.76 17.81
CA GLY A 201 -12.02 12.02 16.83
C GLY A 201 -11.31 10.82 16.19
N SER A 202 -10.20 10.35 16.75
CA SER A 202 -9.55 9.12 16.29
C SER A 202 -10.39 7.89 16.63
N VAL A 203 -10.71 7.09 15.62
CA VAL A 203 -11.45 5.82 15.76
C VAL A 203 -10.63 4.71 15.12
N SER A 204 -10.31 3.69 15.92
CA SER A 204 -9.54 2.52 15.47
C SER A 204 -10.32 1.70 14.45
N LEU A 205 -9.66 1.30 13.36
CA LEU A 205 -10.23 0.37 12.37
C LEU A 205 -10.57 -1.00 12.96
N ASP A 206 -9.90 -1.44 14.03
CA ASP A 206 -10.22 -2.72 14.70
C ASP A 206 -11.58 -2.66 15.43
N LYS A 207 -12.06 -1.46 15.75
CA LYS A 207 -13.35 -1.24 16.41
C LYS A 207 -14.46 -0.91 15.42
N ASP A 208 -14.13 -0.11 14.40
CA ASP A 208 -15.06 0.35 13.38
C ASP A 208 -14.32 0.52 12.05
N HIS A 209 -14.72 -0.22 11.02
CA HIS A 209 -14.12 -0.14 9.68
C HIS A 209 -14.35 1.22 9.01
N ALA A 210 -15.28 2.05 9.49
CA ALA A 210 -15.45 3.44 9.08
C ALA A 210 -14.54 4.42 9.84
N GLY A 211 -13.67 3.91 10.72
CA GLY A 211 -12.70 4.70 11.48
C GLY A 211 -11.59 5.31 10.64
N ASN A 212 -10.64 5.95 11.30
CA ASN A 212 -9.58 6.77 10.70
C ASN A 212 -8.20 6.53 11.32
N TYR A 213 -8.07 5.50 12.17
CA TYR A 213 -6.83 5.19 12.90
C TYR A 213 -6.44 3.72 12.80
N ILE A 214 -5.17 3.45 12.52
CA ILE A 214 -4.59 2.12 12.36
C ILE A 214 -3.55 1.88 13.47
N HIS A 215 -3.72 0.79 14.22
CA HIS A 215 -2.69 0.28 15.13
C HIS A 215 -1.77 -0.68 14.35
N TYR A 216 -0.66 -0.15 13.83
CA TYR A 216 0.22 -0.94 12.97
C TYR A 216 1.02 -2.02 13.73
N GLY A 217 1.16 -1.90 15.04
CA GLY A 217 2.13 -2.65 15.84
C GLY A 217 3.58 -2.25 15.51
N VAL A 218 4.57 -2.97 16.03
CA VAL A 218 6.00 -2.69 15.79
C VAL A 218 6.41 -3.15 14.39
N ARG A 219 6.00 -2.38 13.37
CA ARG A 219 6.08 -2.76 11.95
C ARG A 219 6.37 -1.56 11.05
N GLU A 220 7.44 -0.82 11.30
CA GLU A 220 7.74 0.45 10.63
C GLU A 220 7.75 0.32 9.10
N PHE A 221 8.47 -0.68 8.56
CA PHE A 221 8.54 -0.86 7.11
C PHE A 221 7.18 -1.23 6.50
N GLY A 222 6.48 -2.17 7.14
CA GLY A 222 5.14 -2.58 6.73
C GLY A 222 4.15 -1.40 6.77
N MET A 223 4.13 -0.64 7.86
CA MET A 223 3.34 0.59 8.04
C MET A 223 3.57 1.57 6.89
N THR A 224 4.82 1.89 6.59
CA THR A 224 5.14 2.87 5.54
C THR A 224 4.79 2.36 4.15
N ALA A 225 5.03 1.08 3.85
CA ALA A 225 4.63 0.50 2.56
C ALA A 225 3.09 0.40 2.41
N ILE A 226 2.37 0.07 3.49
CA ILE A 226 0.91 0.07 3.51
C ILE A 226 0.37 1.48 3.28
N ALA A 227 0.94 2.50 3.93
CA ALA A 227 0.58 3.89 3.70
C ALA A 227 0.80 4.32 2.24
N ASN A 228 1.85 3.82 1.59
CA ASN A 228 2.04 4.04 0.15
C ASN A 228 0.89 3.44 -0.67
N GLY A 229 0.44 2.23 -0.33
CA GLY A 229 -0.74 1.61 -0.94
C GLY A 229 -2.03 2.39 -0.71
N ILE A 230 -2.24 2.90 0.51
CA ILE A 230 -3.39 3.77 0.86
C ILE A 230 -3.38 5.04 0.00
N ALA A 231 -2.23 5.69 -0.16
CA ALA A 231 -2.11 6.89 -0.98
C ALA A 231 -2.37 6.59 -2.48
N LEU A 232 -1.85 5.47 -3.00
CA LEU A 232 -2.05 5.04 -4.39
C LEU A 232 -3.50 4.64 -4.69
N HIS A 233 -4.22 4.09 -3.70
CA HIS A 233 -5.64 3.76 -3.83
C HIS A 233 -6.50 5.01 -4.06
N GLY A 234 -6.12 6.15 -3.47
CA GLY A 234 -6.90 7.38 -3.51
C GLY A 234 -8.03 7.41 -2.47
N GLY A 235 -8.52 8.62 -2.18
CA GLY A 235 -9.58 8.84 -1.19
C GLY A 235 -9.11 9.14 0.24
N PHE A 236 -7.81 9.00 0.52
CA PHE A 236 -7.24 9.18 1.86
C PHE A 236 -5.95 10.00 1.86
N VAL A 237 -5.64 10.62 3.00
CA VAL A 237 -4.36 11.25 3.32
C VAL A 237 -3.73 10.45 4.45
N PRO A 238 -2.78 9.54 4.14
CA PRO A 238 -2.17 8.74 5.17
C PRO A 238 -1.13 9.53 5.96
N TYR A 239 -1.15 9.36 7.29
CA TYR A 239 -0.04 9.74 8.15
C TYR A 239 0.47 8.54 8.95
N THR A 240 1.78 8.42 9.07
CA THR A 240 2.45 7.32 9.79
C THR A 240 3.41 7.88 10.81
N ALA A 241 3.68 7.14 11.89
CA ALA A 241 4.49 7.65 12.98
C ALA A 241 5.33 6.58 13.66
N THR A 242 6.56 6.96 14.00
CA THR A 242 7.50 6.23 14.86
C THR A 242 8.55 7.22 15.40
N PHE A 243 9.55 6.75 16.14
CA PHE A 243 10.73 7.58 16.47
C PHE A 243 11.59 7.82 15.23
N LEU A 244 12.25 8.97 15.15
CA LEU A 244 13.05 9.32 13.97
C LEU A 244 14.16 8.30 13.69
N MET A 245 14.76 7.71 14.72
CA MET A 245 15.75 6.65 14.57
C MET A 245 15.22 5.48 13.70
N PHE A 246 13.98 5.06 13.93
CA PHE A 246 13.41 3.89 13.26
C PHE A 246 12.94 4.15 11.82
N VAL A 247 13.14 5.36 11.29
CA VAL A 247 13.04 5.59 9.84
C VAL A 247 14.00 4.67 9.06
N GLU A 248 15.10 4.22 9.68
CA GLU A 248 16.03 3.27 9.07
C GLU A 248 15.37 1.93 8.75
N TYR A 249 14.43 1.45 9.59
CA TYR A 249 13.66 0.24 9.33
C TYR A 249 12.74 0.42 8.10
N ALA A 250 12.18 1.61 7.92
CA ALA A 250 11.22 1.90 6.84
C ALA A 250 11.85 2.58 5.61
N ARG A 251 13.18 2.73 5.57
CA ARG A 251 13.88 3.70 4.72
C ARG A 251 13.55 3.56 3.24
N ASN A 252 13.46 2.33 2.75
CA ASN A 252 13.18 2.08 1.35
C ASN A 252 11.71 2.36 0.99
N ALA A 253 10.75 2.11 1.89
CA ALA A 253 9.36 2.52 1.64
C ALA A 253 9.21 4.06 1.60
N VAL A 254 9.96 4.80 2.43
CA VAL A 254 10.03 6.27 2.34
C VAL A 254 10.59 6.70 0.99
N ARG A 255 11.67 6.07 0.52
CA ARG A 255 12.24 6.31 -0.81
C ARG A 255 11.22 6.04 -1.92
N MET A 256 10.46 4.95 -1.81
CA MET A 256 9.42 4.62 -2.79
C MET A 256 8.29 5.67 -2.81
N ALA A 257 7.90 6.21 -1.66
CA ALA A 257 6.91 7.29 -1.61
C ALA A 257 7.37 8.53 -2.39
N ALA A 258 8.63 8.94 -2.21
CA ALA A 258 9.24 10.04 -2.95
C ALA A 258 9.31 9.75 -4.46
N LEU A 259 9.78 8.55 -4.84
CA LEU A 259 9.89 8.13 -6.25
C LEU A 259 8.52 8.10 -6.95
N MET A 260 7.49 7.59 -6.27
CA MET A 260 6.13 7.50 -6.81
C MET A 260 5.38 8.83 -6.76
N LYS A 261 5.95 9.88 -6.14
CA LYS A 261 5.35 11.21 -5.98
C LYS A 261 3.99 11.18 -5.27
N ILE A 262 3.86 10.34 -4.25
CA ILE A 262 2.61 10.17 -3.51
C ILE A 262 2.58 11.01 -2.23
N ARG A 263 1.39 11.44 -1.84
CA ARG A 263 1.16 12.22 -0.63
C ARG A 263 1.10 11.30 0.59
N SER A 264 2.16 11.30 1.41
CA SER A 264 2.22 10.60 2.69
C SER A 264 2.92 11.46 3.73
N ILE A 265 2.34 11.57 4.92
CA ILE A 265 2.86 12.39 6.02
C ILE A 265 3.59 11.48 7.00
N TYR A 266 4.85 11.81 7.30
CA TYR A 266 5.68 11.07 8.24
C TYR A 266 5.89 11.88 9.52
N VAL A 267 5.31 11.40 10.62
CA VAL A 267 5.44 12.01 11.95
C VAL A 267 6.55 11.30 12.71
N TYR A 268 7.79 11.77 12.50
CA TYR A 268 8.96 11.30 13.24
C TYR A 268 9.20 12.17 14.48
N THR A 269 9.20 11.55 15.65
CA THR A 269 9.42 12.22 16.94
C THR A 269 10.73 11.77 17.59
N HIS A 270 11.11 12.35 18.74
CA HIS A 270 12.36 12.01 19.44
C HIS A 270 13.56 12.19 18.51
N ASP A 271 13.75 13.42 18.05
CA ASP A 271 14.55 13.77 16.87
C ASP A 271 16.05 13.96 17.14
N SER A 272 16.49 13.86 18.39
CA SER A 272 17.88 14.18 18.77
C SER A 272 18.28 13.54 20.10
N ILE A 273 19.49 13.85 20.56
CA ILE A 273 19.99 13.57 21.92
C ILE A 273 19.07 14.11 23.04
N GLY A 274 18.16 15.04 22.72
CA GLY A 274 17.19 15.60 23.66
C GLY A 274 16.17 14.59 24.21
N LEU A 275 16.09 13.37 23.66
CA LEU A 275 15.27 12.31 24.23
C LEU A 275 15.83 11.72 25.54
N GLY A 276 17.12 11.91 25.83
CA GLY A 276 17.73 11.52 27.09
C GLY A 276 18.10 10.04 27.20
N GLU A 277 17.54 9.37 28.20
CA GLU A 277 18.07 8.16 28.84
C GLU A 277 18.00 6.89 27.99
N ASP A 278 17.18 6.82 26.92
CA ASP A 278 17.15 5.64 26.03
C ASP A 278 18.47 5.46 25.26
N GLY A 279 19.29 6.51 25.20
CA GLY A 279 20.69 6.42 24.80
C GLY A 279 20.93 6.31 23.29
N PRO A 280 22.17 5.96 22.89
CA PRO A 280 22.65 6.15 21.51
C PRO A 280 21.93 5.29 20.47
N THR A 281 21.25 4.22 20.88
CA THR A 281 20.46 3.37 19.97
C THR A 281 19.15 4.02 19.55
N HIS A 282 18.71 5.08 20.25
CA HIS A 282 17.46 5.80 19.98
C HIS A 282 17.69 7.23 19.51
N GLN A 283 18.85 7.82 19.83
CA GLN A 283 19.18 9.22 19.58
C GLN A 283 19.58 9.42 18.11
N PRO A 284 18.74 10.06 17.28
CA PRO A 284 19.08 10.33 15.89
C PRO A 284 20.25 11.32 15.80
N VAL A 285 21.14 11.08 14.85
CA VAL A 285 22.27 11.96 14.52
C VAL A 285 22.29 12.27 13.03
N GLU A 286 22.27 11.24 12.17
CA GLU A 286 22.46 11.31 10.72
C GLU A 286 21.16 11.16 9.92
N GLN A 287 20.06 10.74 10.55
CA GLN A 287 18.82 10.35 9.86
C GLN A 287 18.21 11.52 9.09
N LEU A 288 18.28 12.74 9.63
CA LEU A 288 17.80 13.93 8.94
C LEU A 288 18.63 14.26 7.68
N ALA A 289 19.95 14.06 7.73
CA ALA A 289 20.81 14.23 6.55
C ALA A 289 20.46 13.19 5.48
N SER A 290 20.30 11.92 5.88
CA SER A 290 19.86 10.83 5.00
C SER A 290 18.53 11.16 4.31
N LEU A 291 17.53 11.64 5.05
CA LEU A 291 16.23 12.02 4.49
C LEU A 291 16.33 13.18 3.48
N ARG A 292 17.09 14.23 3.78
CA ARG A 292 17.23 15.41 2.91
C ARG A 292 17.85 15.11 1.54
N VAL A 293 18.60 14.02 1.42
CA VAL A 293 19.24 13.59 0.15
C VAL A 293 18.55 12.39 -0.51
N THR A 294 17.34 12.04 -0.07
CA THR A 294 16.49 11.00 -0.69
C THR A 294 15.71 11.56 -1.85
#